data_AF-A0A5C7WNT7-F1
#
_entry.id   AF-A0A5C7WNT7-F1
#
_cell.length_a   1.000
_cell.length_b   1.000
_cell.length_c   1.000
_cell.angle_alpha   90.00
_cell.angle_beta   90.00
_cell.angle_gamma   90.00
#
_symmetry.space_group_name_H-M   'P 1'
#
loop_
_entity.id
_entity.type
_entity.pdbx_description
1 polymer ?
#
loop_
_entity_poly.entity_id
_entity_poly.type
_entity_poly.pdbx_seq_one_letter_code
_entity_poly.pdbx_strand_id
1 'polypeptide(L)'
;MVLNVSASAVGLSAATESGTATAIAAATAAASAALVGVMPMGADLDSLEFAAALNAAGASYIGTASEHASNRGLFAGAQSLAAATYTVTDAVHNTALAL
;
A
#
# COMPACT_ATOMS: atom_id res chain seq x y z
N MET A 1 -17.86 -10.69 -24.95
CA MET A 1 -16.40 -10.49 -25.01
C MET A 1 -15.79 -11.43 -23.98
N VAL A 2 -15.03 -12.45 -24.40
CA VAL A 2 -14.25 -13.28 -23.47
C VAL A 2 -13.00 -12.48 -23.14
N LEU A 3 -12.92 -11.96 -21.92
CA LEU A 3 -11.70 -11.33 -21.43
C LEU A 3 -10.66 -12.43 -21.19
N ASN A 4 -9.53 -12.39 -21.89
CA ASN A 4 -8.42 -13.35 -21.72
C ASN A 4 -7.63 -13.02 -20.44
N VAL A 5 -8.27 -13.16 -19.28
CA VAL A 5 -7.69 -12.86 -17.96
C VAL A 5 -7.12 -14.11 -17.33
N SER A 6 -5.85 -14.05 -16.92
CA SER A 6 -5.23 -15.10 -16.11
C SER A 6 -5.51 -14.86 -14.62
N ALA A 7 -6.44 -15.61 -14.04
CA ALA A 7 -6.80 -15.49 -12.62
C ALA A 7 -5.59 -15.71 -11.68
N SER A 8 -4.70 -16.63 -12.03
CA SER A 8 -3.47 -16.89 -11.26
C SER A 8 -2.50 -15.71 -11.31
N ALA A 9 -2.35 -15.06 -12.46
CA ALA A 9 -1.52 -13.86 -12.58
C ALA A 9 -2.09 -12.70 -11.77
N VAL A 10 -3.41 -12.51 -11.76
CA VAL A 10 -4.07 -11.50 -10.92
C VAL A 10 -3.89 -11.80 -9.44
N GLY A 11 -4.03 -13.07 -9.02
CA GLY A 11 -3.79 -13.47 -7.64
C GLY A 11 -2.35 -13.26 -7.18
N LEU A 12 -1.36 -13.52 -8.05
CA LEU A 12 0.05 -13.23 -7.75
C LEU A 12 0.32 -11.73 -7.63
N SER A 13 -0.30 -10.92 -8.50
CA SER A 13 -0.25 -9.46 -8.42
C SER A 13 -0.80 -8.97 -7.07
N ALA A 14 -1.96 -9.50 -6.64
CA ALA A 14 -2.55 -9.18 -5.34
C ALA A 14 -1.62 -9.48 -4.16
N ALA A 15 -1.00 -10.66 -4.15
CA ALA A 15 -0.05 -11.04 -3.11
C ALA A 15 1.17 -10.10 -3.08
N THR A 16 1.65 -9.68 -4.24
CA THR A 16 2.76 -8.73 -4.38
C THR A 16 2.37 -7.35 -3.85
N GLU A 17 1.20 -6.85 -4.21
CA GLU A 17 0.66 -5.56 -3.73
C GLU A 17 0.53 -5.55 -2.20
N SER A 18 0.01 -6.64 -1.62
CA SER A 18 -0.10 -6.82 -0.17
C SER A 18 1.27 -6.83 0.52
N GLY A 19 2.23 -7.59 -0.02
CA GLY A 19 3.60 -7.63 0.53
C GLY A 19 4.28 -6.26 0.50
N THR A 20 4.15 -5.53 -0.60
CA THR A 20 4.69 -4.17 -0.71
C THR A 20 4.00 -3.20 0.26
N ALA A 21 2.68 -3.29 0.43
CA ALA A 21 1.96 -2.47 1.42
C ALA A 21 2.49 -2.70 2.84
N THR A 22 2.71 -3.96 3.23
CA THR A 22 3.32 -4.30 4.52
C THR A 22 4.75 -3.77 4.65
N ALA A 23 5.56 -3.89 3.61
CA ALA A 23 6.93 -3.37 3.61
C ALA A 23 6.97 -1.84 3.78
N ILE A 24 6.10 -1.11 3.10
CA ILE A 24 5.97 0.35 3.25
C ILE A 24 5.55 0.72 4.67
N ALA A 25 4.54 0.05 5.23
CA ALA A 25 4.08 0.30 6.59
C ALA A 25 5.19 0.04 7.61
N ALA A 26 5.94 -1.06 7.47
CA ALA A 26 7.05 -1.39 8.35
C ALA A 26 8.21 -0.38 8.25
N ALA A 27 8.60 0.02 7.03
CA ALA A 27 9.65 1.01 6.82
C ALA A 27 9.25 2.39 7.38
N THR A 28 8.00 2.79 7.17
CA THR A 28 7.45 4.05 7.69
C THR A 28 7.45 4.05 9.22
N ALA A 29 7.00 2.96 9.84
CA ALA A 29 7.02 2.81 11.30
C ALA A 29 8.45 2.88 11.85
N ALA A 30 9.41 2.20 11.21
CA ALA A 30 10.81 2.20 11.62
C ALA A 30 11.45 3.60 11.52
N ALA A 31 11.10 4.39 10.51
CA ALA A 31 11.62 5.75 10.31
C ALA A 31 10.92 6.83 11.15
N SER A 32 9.71 6.54 11.65
CA SER A 32 8.82 7.55 12.24
C SER A 32 9.47 8.41 13.34
N ALA A 33 10.13 7.78 14.32
CA ALA A 33 10.76 8.48 15.42
C ALA A 33 11.86 9.47 14.98
N ALA A 34 12.62 9.12 13.93
CA ALA A 34 13.66 9.99 13.40
C ALA A 34 13.07 11.18 12.61
N LEU A 35 11.90 11.00 12.00
CA LEU A 35 11.22 12.02 11.19
C LEU A 35 10.50 13.07 12.04
N VAL A 36 10.01 12.70 13.24
CA VAL A 36 9.27 13.61 14.14
C VAL A 36 9.98 13.89 15.47
N GLY A 37 11.24 13.49 15.58
CA GLY A 37 12.07 13.66 16.77
C GLY A 37 13.10 14.78 16.66
N VAL A 38 12.94 15.71 15.72
CA VAL A 38 13.95 16.75 15.47
C VAL A 38 13.91 17.79 16.59
N MET A 39 15.06 17.99 17.23
CA MET A 39 15.26 19.03 18.25
C MET A 39 15.91 20.28 17.63
N PRO A 40 15.58 21.50 18.08
CA PRO A 40 16.26 22.72 17.68
C PRO A 40 17.77 22.65 17.97
N MET A 41 18.58 23.22 17.07
CA MET A 41 20.04 23.32 17.24
C MET A 41 20.44 24.38 18.27
N GLY A 42 19.56 25.36 18.51
CA GLY A 42 19.74 26.48 19.42
C GLY A 42 18.39 27.05 19.86
N ALA A 43 18.42 28.07 20.72
CA ALA A 43 17.23 28.75 21.24
C ALA A 43 16.81 29.96 20.40
N ASP A 44 17.56 30.28 19.34
CA ASP A 44 17.19 31.28 18.34
C ASP A 44 15.96 30.86 17.53
N LEU A 45 15.24 31.85 17.00
CA LEU A 45 14.00 31.61 16.27
C LEU A 45 14.22 30.74 15.02
N ASP A 46 15.33 30.93 14.30
CA ASP A 46 15.62 30.17 13.08
C ASP A 46 15.77 28.67 13.39
N SER A 47 16.47 28.32 14.48
CA SER A 47 16.61 26.93 14.94
C SER A 47 15.29 26.30 15.36
N LEU A 48 14.40 27.07 16.01
CA LEU A 48 13.07 26.61 16.41
C LEU A 48 12.17 26.36 15.20
N GLU A 49 12.15 27.30 14.24
CA GLU A 49 11.36 27.20 13.02
C GLU A 49 11.84 26.06 12.13
N PHE A 50 13.15 25.86 11.99
CA PHE A 50 13.72 24.74 11.25
C PHE A 50 13.29 23.39 11.82
N ALA A 51 13.41 23.21 13.15
CA ALA A 51 12.98 21.98 13.80
C ALA A 51 11.46 21.76 13.64
N ALA A 52 10.65 22.81 13.81
CA ALA A 52 9.21 22.72 13.61
C ALA A 52 8.85 22.33 12.17
N ALA A 53 9.48 22.95 11.16
CA ALA A 53 9.26 22.64 9.75
C ALA A 53 9.66 21.20 9.41
N LEU A 54 10.80 20.72 9.92
CA LEU A 54 11.27 19.36 9.63
C LEU A 54 10.37 18.30 10.29
N ASN A 55 9.93 18.52 11.53
CA ASN A 55 8.96 17.64 12.20
C ASN A 55 7.61 17.62 11.47
N ALA A 56 7.13 18.78 11.00
CA ALA A 56 5.89 18.87 10.22
C ALA A 56 6.01 18.13 8.87
N ALA A 57 7.14 18.28 8.18
CA ALA A 57 7.43 17.53 6.95
C ALA A 57 7.50 16.02 7.22
N GLY A 58 8.14 15.60 8.31
CA GLY A 58 8.20 14.21 8.74
C GLY A 58 6.83 13.61 9.05
N ALA A 59 5.97 14.35 9.76
CA ALA A 59 4.59 13.94 10.04
C ALA A 59 3.77 13.81 8.75
N SER A 60 3.92 14.76 7.81
CA SER A 60 3.28 14.71 6.50
C SER A 60 3.71 13.48 5.71
N TYR A 61 5.01 13.18 5.67
CA TYR A 61 5.55 11.98 5.04
C TYR A 61 4.93 10.70 5.62
N ILE A 62 4.88 10.58 6.95
CA ILE A 62 4.31 9.41 7.63
C ILE A 62 2.83 9.24 7.27
N GLY A 63 2.06 10.34 7.27
CA GLY A 63 0.66 10.34 6.86
C GLY A 63 0.49 9.83 5.43
N THR A 64 1.17 10.44 4.46
CA THR A 64 1.09 10.06 3.05
C THR A 64 1.56 8.63 2.80
N ALA A 65 2.66 8.19 3.44
CA ALA A 65 3.15 6.82 3.31
C ALA A 65 2.14 5.79 3.87
N SER A 66 1.46 6.13 4.96
CA SER A 66 0.39 5.30 5.54
C SER A 66 -0.83 5.20 4.63
N GLU A 67 -1.27 6.33 4.05
CA GLU A 67 -2.35 6.34 3.04
C GLU A 67 -1.98 5.52 1.81
N HIS A 68 -0.73 5.64 1.34
CA HIS A 68 -0.25 4.86 0.20
C HIS A 68 -0.24 3.35 0.49
N ALA A 69 0.25 2.93 1.66
CA ALA A 69 0.20 1.53 2.09
C ALA A 69 -1.24 1.01 2.16
N SER A 70 -2.16 1.80 2.73
CA SER A 70 -3.58 1.46 2.79
C SER A 70 -4.20 1.28 1.39
N ASN A 71 -3.95 2.22 0.47
CA ASN A 71 -4.46 2.16 -0.90
C ASN A 71 -3.96 0.92 -1.65
N ARG A 72 -2.68 0.56 -1.48
CA ARG A 72 -2.14 -0.68 -2.05
C ARG A 72 -2.78 -1.93 -1.45
N GLY A 73 -3.05 -1.93 -0.14
CA GLY A 73 -3.78 -3.01 0.53
C GLY A 73 -5.21 -3.18 -0.02
N LEU A 74 -5.94 -2.08 -0.21
CA LEU A 74 -7.28 -2.10 -0.83
C LEU A 74 -7.23 -2.61 -2.27
N PHE A 75 -6.24 -2.18 -3.04
CA PHE A 75 -6.04 -2.64 -4.41
C PHE A 75 -5.72 -4.14 -4.48
N ALA A 76 -4.86 -4.65 -3.59
CA ALA A 76 -4.60 -6.08 -3.44
C ALA A 76 -5.88 -6.87 -3.12
N GLY A 77 -6.73 -6.33 -2.24
CA GLY A 77 -8.03 -6.93 -1.92
C GLY A 77 -8.95 -7.01 -3.14
N ALA A 78 -9.05 -5.93 -3.91
CA ALA A 78 -9.84 -5.89 -5.15
C ALA A 78 -9.32 -6.90 -6.19
N GLN A 79 -8.00 -6.99 -6.38
CA GLN A 79 -7.40 -7.99 -7.27
C GLN A 79 -7.68 -9.42 -6.81
N SER A 80 -7.62 -9.69 -5.50
CA SER A 80 -7.94 -11.01 -4.93
C SER A 80 -9.39 -11.42 -5.23
N LEU A 81 -10.34 -10.49 -5.04
CA LEU A 81 -11.74 -10.71 -5.37
C LEU A 81 -11.95 -10.96 -6.87
N ALA A 82 -11.26 -10.19 -7.72
CA ALA A 82 -11.30 -10.39 -9.17
C ALA A 82 -10.75 -11.78 -9.56
N ALA A 83 -9.60 -12.20 -9.03
CA ALA A 83 -9.01 -13.50 -9.29
C ALA A 83 -9.95 -14.66 -8.89
N ALA A 84 -10.60 -14.55 -7.73
CA ALA A 84 -11.61 -15.52 -7.29
C ALA A 84 -12.81 -15.56 -8.24
N THR A 85 -13.30 -14.40 -8.66
CA THR A 85 -14.45 -14.28 -9.58
C THR A 85 -14.17 -14.90 -10.94
N TYR A 86 -13.00 -14.63 -11.51
CA TYR A 86 -12.58 -15.25 -12.78
C TYR A 86 -12.44 -16.77 -12.66
N THR A 87 -11.82 -17.26 -11.58
CA THR A 87 -11.69 -18.70 -11.32
C THR A 87 -13.06 -19.40 -11.28
N VAL A 88 -14.03 -18.83 -10.56
CA VAL A 88 -15.39 -19.38 -10.48
C VAL A 88 -16.09 -19.32 -11.83
N THR A 89 -15.93 -18.21 -12.55
CA THR A 89 -16.56 -17.99 -13.86
C THR A 89 -16.02 -18.97 -14.90
N ASP A 90 -14.71 -19.25 -14.90
CA ASP A 90 -14.10 -20.25 -15.78
C ASP A 90 -14.60 -21.66 -15.44
N ALA A 91 -14.73 -21.99 -14.15
CA ALA A 91 -15.27 -23.28 -13.72
C ALA A 91 -16.73 -23.49 -14.16
N VAL A 92 -17.58 -22.45 -14.04
CA VAL A 92 -18.98 -22.50 -14.49
C VAL A 92 -19.07 -22.68 -15.99
N HIS A 93 -18.31 -21.92 -16.77
CA HIS A 93 -18.29 -22.06 -18.23
C HIS A 93 -17.81 -23.45 -18.66
N ASN A 94 -16.74 -23.96 -18.04
CA ASN A 94 -16.20 -25.28 -18.37
C ASN A 94 -17.20 -26.40 -18.01
N THR A 95 -17.93 -26.26 -16.90
CA THR A 95 -19.00 -27.19 -16.51
C THR A 95 -20.17 -27.13 -17.49
N ALA A 96 -20.59 -25.93 -17.90
CA ALA A 96 -21.68 -25.73 -18.84
C ALA A 96 -21.37 -26.27 -20.25
N LEU A 97 -20.10 -26.20 -20.68
CA LEU A 97 -19.63 -26.77 -21.96
C LEU A 97 -19.45 -28.30 -21.90
N ALA A 98 -19.40 -28.89 -20.70
CA ALA A 98 -19.27 -30.34 -20.50
C ALA A 98 -20.63 -31.06 -20.41
N LEU A 99 -21.74 -30.33 -20.36
CA LEU A 99 -23.12 -30.82 -20.51
C LEU A 99 -23.58 -30.70 -21.97
#